data_AF-A0A0C2E3S8-F1
#
_entry.id   AF-A0A0C2E3S8-F1
#
_cell.length_a   1.000
_cell.length_b   1.000
_cell.length_c   1.000
_cell.angle_alpha   90.00
_cell.angle_beta   90.00
_cell.angle_gamma   90.00
#
_symmetry.space_group_name_H-M   'P 1'
#
loop_
_entity.id
_entity.type
_entity.pdbx_description
1 polymer ?
#
loop_
_entity_poly.entity_id
_entity_poly.type
_entity_poly.pdbx_seq_one_letter_code
_entity_poly.pdbx_strand_id
1 'polypeptide(L)'
;MTENKQNNVNQNNVVDLEFDDAYQDIGVRGEIFRLDLSDLALKKLSVRFRDTGIRLQELDTELNPDTATEEDIERIMDAIQSEMRQAIDKTFGEGEYDRLYKLAGGSTSNILKFINTVTNIIDDRREKQQKEAQQSKAQQHLKQKRRNAPKKTAGTKQ
;
A
#
# COMPACT_ATOMS: atom_id res chain seq x y z
N MET A 1 -63.26 -27.58 13.46
CA MET A 1 -61.97 -27.74 14.16
C MET A 1 -60.99 -26.81 13.50
N THR A 2 -60.75 -25.70 14.18
CA THR A 2 -59.75 -24.68 13.92
C THR A 2 -58.36 -25.27 14.16
N GLU A 3 -57.44 -25.13 13.22
CA GLU A 3 -56.04 -25.00 13.60
C GLU A 3 -55.31 -24.06 12.64
N ASN A 4 -55.14 -22.87 13.19
CA ASN A 4 -54.38 -21.74 12.72
C ASN A 4 -52.89 -22.08 12.89
N LYS A 5 -52.12 -22.18 11.81
CA LYS A 5 -50.65 -22.18 11.89
C LYS A 5 -50.14 -20.79 11.52
N GLN A 6 -50.21 -19.91 12.50
CA GLN A 6 -49.39 -18.71 12.54
C GLN A 6 -47.95 -19.07 12.92
N ASN A 7 -47.04 -18.32 12.30
CA ASN A 7 -45.76 -17.87 12.82
C ASN A 7 -44.48 -18.69 12.54
N ASN A 8 -43.73 -18.12 11.59
CA ASN A 8 -42.49 -17.38 11.88
C ASN A 8 -41.19 -18.19 11.91
N VAL A 9 -40.41 -18.07 10.83
CA VAL A 9 -38.94 -17.99 10.93
C VAL A 9 -38.45 -16.94 9.92
N ASN A 10 -37.98 -15.83 10.48
CA ASN A 10 -37.10 -14.80 9.92
C ASN A 10 -36.36 -15.21 8.64
N GLN A 11 -36.49 -14.40 7.58
CA GLN A 11 -35.52 -14.38 6.50
C GLN A 11 -34.15 -13.99 7.09
N ASN A 12 -33.19 -14.92 7.04
CA ASN A 12 -31.82 -14.67 7.48
C ASN A 12 -31.28 -13.46 6.72
N ASN A 13 -31.03 -12.35 7.43
CA ASN A 13 -30.31 -11.19 6.92
C ASN A 13 -28.83 -11.55 6.76
N VAL A 14 -28.51 -12.35 5.75
CA VAL A 14 -27.13 -12.62 5.34
C VAL A 14 -26.63 -11.40 4.58
N VAL A 15 -25.48 -10.88 4.99
CA VAL A 15 -24.79 -9.79 4.29
C VAL A 15 -23.54 -10.38 3.67
N ASP A 16 -23.51 -10.41 2.34
CA ASP A 16 -22.31 -10.80 1.59
C ASP A 16 -21.30 -9.65 1.61
N LEU A 17 -20.06 -9.99 1.94
CA LEU A 17 -18.93 -9.06 1.98
C LEU A 17 -17.83 -9.59 1.06
N GLU A 18 -17.41 -8.75 0.12
CA GLU A 18 -16.24 -9.01 -0.73
C GLU A 18 -15.02 -8.32 -0.13
N PHE A 19 -13.90 -9.04 -0.08
CA PHE A 19 -12.61 -8.51 0.38
C PHE A 19 -11.72 -8.20 -0.82
N ASP A 20 -11.04 -7.05 -0.78
CA ASP A 20 -9.96 -6.75 -1.71
C ASP A 20 -8.79 -7.73 -1.52
N ASP A 21 -8.06 -8.00 -2.59
CA ASP A 21 -6.79 -8.71 -2.53
C ASP A 21 -5.76 -7.97 -1.65
N ALA A 22 -4.94 -8.76 -0.94
CA ALA A 22 -3.82 -8.26 -0.12
C ALA A 22 -2.50 -8.31 -0.89
N TYR A 23 -2.54 -8.23 -2.22
CA TYR A 23 -1.35 -8.18 -3.08
C TYR A 23 -1.65 -7.33 -4.32
N GLN A 24 -0.59 -6.95 -5.03
CA GLN A 24 -0.69 -6.30 -6.33
C GLN A 24 0.38 -6.83 -7.28
N ASP A 25 -0.04 -7.17 -8.50
CA ASP A 25 0.85 -7.65 -9.55
C ASP A 25 1.39 -6.46 -10.37
N ILE A 26 2.71 -6.41 -10.55
CA ILE A 26 3.42 -5.36 -11.30
C ILE A 26 4.03 -6.01 -12.54
N GLY A 27 3.53 -5.61 -13.71
CA GLY A 27 4.03 -6.08 -15.00
C GLY A 27 5.26 -5.29 -15.47
N VAL A 28 6.37 -5.97 -15.72
CA VAL A 28 7.61 -5.39 -16.27
C VAL A 28 8.05 -6.21 -17.49
N ARG A 29 7.87 -5.65 -18.69
CA ARG A 29 8.26 -6.29 -19.97
C ARG A 29 7.76 -7.75 -20.11
N GLY A 30 6.51 -8.00 -19.69
CA GLY A 30 5.87 -9.32 -19.75
C GLY A 30 6.12 -10.20 -18.53
N GLU A 31 6.98 -9.79 -17.61
CA GLU A 31 7.23 -10.48 -16.35
C GLU A 31 6.37 -9.90 -15.23
N ILE A 32 5.92 -10.74 -14.30
CA ILE A 32 5.06 -10.35 -13.20
C ILE A 32 5.85 -10.38 -11.89
N PHE A 33 5.81 -9.27 -11.17
CA PHE A 33 6.34 -9.12 -9.82
C PHE A 33 5.16 -8.92 -8.87
N ARG A 34 4.93 -9.87 -7.96
CA ARG A 34 3.84 -9.79 -6.98
C ARG A 34 4.32 -9.07 -5.72
N LEU A 35 3.65 -7.97 -5.39
CA LEU A 35 3.89 -7.20 -4.18
C LEU A 35 2.87 -7.60 -3.10
N ASP A 36 3.34 -8.08 -1.95
CA ASP A 36 2.51 -8.36 -0.77
C ASP A 36 2.09 -7.03 -0.10
N LEU A 37 0.80 -6.81 0.00
CA LEU A 37 0.17 -5.63 0.60
C LEU A 37 -0.63 -5.96 1.87
N SER A 38 -0.36 -7.11 2.49
CA SER A 38 -0.83 -7.39 3.85
C SER A 38 -0.31 -6.34 4.84
N ASP A 39 -1.02 -6.10 5.94
CA ASP A 39 -0.62 -5.08 6.92
C ASP A 39 0.81 -5.30 7.46
N LEU A 40 1.19 -6.57 7.65
CA LEU A 40 2.54 -6.94 8.07
C LEU A 40 3.57 -6.58 7.00
N ALA A 41 3.28 -6.86 5.73
CA ALA A 41 4.15 -6.50 4.61
C ALA A 41 4.24 -4.99 4.45
N LEU A 42 3.12 -4.26 4.41
CA LEU A 42 3.08 -2.80 4.29
C LEU A 42 3.96 -2.12 5.33
N LYS A 43 3.91 -2.55 6.60
CA LYS A 43 4.78 -2.02 7.65
C LYS A 43 6.26 -2.21 7.32
N LYS A 44 6.66 -3.42 6.92
CA LYS A 44 8.05 -3.74 6.58
C LYS A 44 8.52 -3.00 5.33
N LEU A 45 7.71 -3.00 4.27
CA LEU A 45 7.99 -2.34 3.01
C LEU A 45 8.21 -0.85 3.20
N SER A 46 7.36 -0.20 3.99
CA SER A 46 7.46 1.25 4.18
C SER A 46 8.72 1.67 4.93
N VAL A 47 9.14 0.90 5.94
CA VAL A 47 10.42 1.15 6.61
C VAL A 47 11.56 0.91 5.62
N ARG A 48 11.53 -0.23 4.91
CA ARG A 48 12.56 -0.59 3.95
C ARG A 48 12.77 0.47 2.87
N PHE A 49 11.71 0.85 2.15
CA PHE A 49 11.81 1.80 1.04
C PHE A 49 12.10 3.22 1.50
N ARG A 50 11.66 3.62 2.71
CA ARG A 50 12.10 4.88 3.33
C ARG A 50 13.60 4.86 3.61
N ASP A 51 14.10 3.81 4.25
CA ASP A 51 15.50 3.71 4.65
C ASP A 51 16.41 3.62 3.40
N THR A 52 16.00 2.86 2.38
CA THR A 52 16.67 2.85 1.06
C THR A 52 16.65 4.23 0.41
N GLY A 53 15.52 4.94 0.43
CA GLY A 53 15.43 6.29 -0.12
C GLY A 53 16.39 7.28 0.56
N ILE A 54 16.49 7.22 1.89
CA ILE A 54 17.45 8.03 2.66
C ILE A 54 18.88 7.68 2.25
N ARG A 55 19.23 6.39 2.18
CA ARG A 55 20.58 5.96 1.77
C ARG A 55 20.94 6.40 0.36
N LEU A 56 20.01 6.27 -0.59
CA LEU A 56 20.24 6.72 -1.96
C LEU A 56 20.46 8.23 -2.03
N GLN A 57 19.73 9.01 -1.23
CA GLN A 57 19.94 10.45 -1.14
C GLN A 57 21.28 10.81 -0.49
N GLU A 58 21.69 10.12 0.57
CA GLU A 58 23.00 10.30 1.20
C GLU A 58 24.13 10.04 0.19
N LEU A 59 24.06 8.93 -0.55
CA LEU A 59 25.04 8.56 -1.58
C LEU A 59 25.10 9.60 -2.72
N ASP A 60 23.97 10.15 -3.13
CA ASP A 60 23.92 11.22 -4.14
C ASP A 60 24.62 12.50 -3.65
N THR A 61 24.51 12.81 -2.35
CA THR A 61 25.19 13.98 -1.76
C THR A 61 26.69 13.78 -1.49
N GLU A 62 27.20 12.55 -1.51
CA GLU A 62 28.65 12.28 -1.34
C GLU A 62 29.47 12.71 -2.57
N LEU A 63 28.84 12.81 -3.74
CA LEU A 63 29.54 13.04 -4.99
C LEU A 63 29.62 14.54 -5.31
N ASN A 64 30.82 15.12 -5.17
CA ASN A 64 31.07 16.47 -5.63
C ASN A 64 31.51 16.44 -7.12
N PRO A 65 30.71 16.96 -8.06
CA PRO A 65 31.00 16.87 -9.49
C PRO A 65 32.30 17.59 -9.89
N ASP A 66 32.76 18.56 -9.10
CA ASP A 66 33.98 19.32 -9.41
C ASP A 66 35.26 18.61 -8.94
N THR A 67 35.15 17.64 -8.03
CA THR A 67 36.32 17.02 -7.37
C THR A 67 36.29 15.50 -7.34
N ALA A 68 35.19 14.86 -7.73
CA ALA A 68 35.07 13.41 -7.70
C ALA A 68 36.04 12.76 -8.68
N THR A 69 36.73 11.72 -8.21
CA THR A 69 37.55 10.85 -9.06
C THR A 69 36.69 9.78 -9.73
N GLU A 70 37.24 9.10 -10.74
CA GLU A 70 36.60 7.92 -11.35
C GLU A 70 36.34 6.82 -10.30
N GLU A 71 37.29 6.58 -9.40
CA GLU A 71 37.14 5.63 -8.29
C GLU A 71 36.00 6.02 -7.34
N ASP A 72 35.81 7.32 -7.06
CA ASP A 72 34.69 7.80 -6.25
C ASP A 72 33.34 7.54 -6.94
N ILE A 73 33.28 7.77 -8.25
CA ILE A 73 32.07 7.55 -9.05
C ILE A 73 31.72 6.07 -9.07
N GLU A 74 32.68 5.19 -9.34
CA GLU A 74 32.47 3.74 -9.35
C GLU A 74 32.00 3.24 -7.98
N ARG A 75 32.68 3.66 -6.90
CA ARG A 75 32.29 3.30 -5.53
C ARG A 75 30.85 3.69 -5.20
N ILE A 76 30.44 4.91 -5.57
CA ILE A 76 29.08 5.39 -5.30
C ILE A 76 28.05 4.65 -6.15
N MET A 77 28.34 4.40 -7.43
CA MET A 77 27.46 3.63 -8.30
C MET A 77 27.25 2.20 -7.79
N ASP A 78 28.32 1.54 -7.33
CA ASP A 78 28.23 0.20 -6.72
C ASP A 78 27.43 0.22 -5.41
N ALA A 79 27.60 1.24 -4.58
CA ALA A 79 26.82 1.42 -3.36
C ALA A 79 25.32 1.61 -3.68
N ILE A 80 24.99 2.45 -4.68
CA ILE A 80 23.61 2.65 -5.15
C ILE A 80 23.00 1.34 -5.62
N GLN A 81 23.73 0.56 -6.44
CA GLN A 81 23.25 -0.73 -6.93
C GLN A 81 23.04 -1.73 -5.79
N SER A 82 23.94 -1.75 -4.80
CA SER A 82 23.83 -2.60 -3.60
C SER A 82 22.58 -2.26 -2.77
N GLU A 83 22.30 -0.98 -2.56
CA GLU A 83 21.10 -0.55 -1.82
C GLU A 83 19.81 -0.93 -2.56
N MET A 84 19.77 -0.72 -3.87
CA MET A 84 18.61 -1.13 -4.69
C MET A 84 18.41 -2.64 -4.71
N ARG A 85 19.51 -3.41 -4.78
CA ARG A 85 19.49 -4.88 -4.71
C ARG A 85 18.88 -5.35 -3.41
N GLN A 86 19.38 -4.84 -2.29
CA GLN A 86 18.84 -5.19 -0.98
C GLN A 86 17.35 -4.83 -0.85
N ALA A 87 16.92 -3.71 -1.42
CA ALA A 87 15.52 -3.29 -1.37
C ALA A 87 14.62 -4.25 -2.16
N ILE A 88 15.03 -4.62 -3.38
CA ILE A 88 14.27 -5.48 -4.29
C ILE A 88 14.28 -6.92 -3.79
N ASP A 89 15.44 -7.49 -3.48
CA ASP A 89 15.55 -8.90 -3.10
C ASP A 89 14.80 -9.20 -1.80
N LYS A 90 14.86 -8.28 -0.84
CA LYS A 90 14.12 -8.43 0.42
C LYS A 90 12.61 -8.14 0.29
N THR A 91 12.15 -7.71 -0.88
CA THR A 91 10.73 -7.42 -1.18
C THR A 91 10.12 -8.51 -2.05
N PHE A 92 10.80 -8.89 -3.14
CA PHE A 92 10.28 -9.78 -4.17
C PHE A 92 10.88 -11.19 -4.11
N GLY A 93 11.99 -11.37 -3.40
CA GLY A 93 12.70 -12.65 -3.30
C GLY A 93 14.17 -12.53 -3.73
N GLU A 94 15.01 -13.41 -3.20
CA GLU A 94 16.44 -13.43 -3.51
C GLU A 94 16.69 -13.60 -5.02
N GLY A 95 17.53 -12.72 -5.60
CA GLY A 95 17.89 -12.75 -7.02
C GLY A 95 16.94 -11.98 -7.94
N GLU A 96 15.83 -11.44 -7.44
CA GLU A 96 14.90 -10.65 -8.24
C GLU A 96 15.50 -9.33 -8.73
N TYR A 97 16.48 -8.77 -7.99
CA TYR A 97 17.21 -7.60 -8.47
C TYR A 97 17.94 -7.89 -9.79
N ASP A 98 18.71 -8.97 -9.88
CA ASP A 98 19.48 -9.28 -11.09
C ASP A 98 18.57 -9.52 -12.29
N ARG A 99 17.46 -10.21 -12.05
CA ARG A 99 16.44 -10.43 -13.06
C ARG A 99 15.85 -9.10 -13.53
N LEU A 100 15.46 -8.23 -12.61
CA LEU A 100 14.91 -6.92 -12.92
C LEU A 100 15.95 -6.02 -13.61
N TYR A 101 17.21 -6.04 -13.18
CA TYR A 101 18.32 -5.28 -13.77
C TYR A 101 18.58 -5.69 -15.22
N LYS A 102 18.53 -6.99 -15.50
CA LYS A 102 18.59 -7.52 -16.86
C LYS A 102 17.39 -7.07 -17.70
N LEU A 103 16.17 -7.14 -17.15
CA LEU A 103 14.97 -6.64 -17.82
C LEU A 103 15.04 -5.14 -18.09
N ALA A 104 15.65 -4.38 -17.19
CA ALA A 104 15.87 -2.94 -17.30
C ALA A 104 16.96 -2.56 -18.32
N GLY A 105 17.68 -3.54 -18.89
CA GLY A 105 18.78 -3.32 -19.83
C GLY A 105 20.05 -2.79 -19.17
N GLY A 106 20.30 -3.15 -17.90
CA GLY A 106 21.46 -2.66 -17.15
C GLY A 106 21.34 -1.20 -16.70
N SER A 107 20.12 -0.67 -16.60
CA SER A 107 19.87 0.74 -16.26
C SER A 107 19.43 0.90 -14.82
N THR A 108 20.29 1.50 -13.99
CA THR A 108 20.00 1.85 -12.59
C THR A 108 18.83 2.84 -12.48
N SER A 109 18.68 3.76 -13.43
CA SER A 109 17.55 4.71 -13.44
C SER A 109 16.21 4.03 -13.68
N ASN A 110 16.16 2.99 -14.52
CA ASN A 110 14.96 2.17 -14.69
C ASN A 110 14.61 1.38 -13.42
N ILE A 111 15.61 0.91 -12.67
CA ILE A 111 15.40 0.27 -11.37
C ILE A 111 14.85 1.26 -10.35
N LEU A 112 15.42 2.46 -10.29
CA LEU A 112 14.90 3.52 -9.43
C LEU A 112 13.43 3.85 -9.75
N LYS A 113 13.08 3.89 -11.04
CA LYS A 113 11.68 4.08 -11.47
C LYS A 113 10.76 2.96 -10.97
N PHE A 114 11.22 1.70 -11.02
CA PHE A 114 10.46 0.57 -10.47
C PHE A 114 10.28 0.72 -8.95
N ILE A 115 11.34 1.05 -8.22
CA ILE A 115 11.29 1.31 -6.78
C ILE A 115 10.28 2.43 -6.46
N ASN A 116 10.32 3.55 -7.17
CA ASN A 116 9.37 4.65 -6.99
C ASN A 116 7.92 4.21 -7.27
N THR A 117 7.72 3.34 -8.26
CA THR A 117 6.39 2.77 -8.54
C THR A 117 5.88 1.95 -7.36
N VAL A 118 6.73 1.12 -6.76
CA VAL A 118 6.40 0.34 -5.56
C VAL A 118 6.08 1.24 -4.38
N THR A 119 6.87 2.29 -4.14
CA THR A 119 6.62 3.26 -3.07
C THR A 119 5.26 3.94 -3.24
N ASN A 120 4.92 4.38 -4.45
CA ASN A 120 3.61 5.01 -4.72
C ASN A 120 2.45 4.05 -4.44
N ILE A 121 2.57 2.77 -4.83
CA ILE A 121 1.55 1.75 -4.53
C ILE A 121 1.33 1.62 -3.01
N ILE A 122 2.42 1.59 -2.25
CA ILE A 122 2.38 1.50 -0.79
C ILE A 122 1.67 2.72 -0.19
N ASP A 123 1.98 3.92 -0.67
CA ASP A 123 1.39 5.17 -0.20
C ASP A 123 -0.11 5.26 -0.55
N ASP A 124 -0.49 4.90 -1.78
CA ASP A 124 -1.88 4.85 -2.22
C ASP A 124 -2.71 3.87 -1.37
N ARG A 125 -2.15 2.69 -1.06
CA ARG A 125 -2.82 1.69 -0.21
C ARG A 125 -3.06 2.24 1.20
N ARG A 126 -2.08 2.95 1.75
CA ARG A 126 -2.20 3.59 3.08
C ARG A 126 -3.21 4.72 3.09
N GLU A 127 -3.21 5.56 2.07
CA GLU A 127 -4.17 6.66 1.96
C GLU A 127 -5.60 6.10 1.86
N LYS A 128 -5.81 5.03 1.08
CA LYS A 128 -7.10 4.32 1.00
C LYS A 128 -7.54 3.82 2.39
N GLN A 129 -6.68 3.10 3.11
CA GLN A 129 -6.97 2.61 4.46
C GLN A 129 -7.35 3.75 5.44
N GLN A 130 -6.64 4.87 5.37
CA GLN A 130 -6.92 6.03 6.23
C GLN A 130 -8.26 6.69 5.90
N LYS A 131 -8.56 6.88 4.61
CA LYS A 131 -9.84 7.47 4.16
C LYS A 131 -11.02 6.60 4.58
N GLU A 132 -10.94 5.29 4.41
CA GLU A 132 -11.99 4.35 4.82
C GLU A 132 -12.22 4.38 6.34
N ALA A 133 -11.13 4.40 7.13
CA ALA A 133 -11.22 4.52 8.58
C ALA A 133 -11.88 5.84 9.02
N GLN A 134 -11.58 6.96 8.35
CA GLN A 134 -12.18 8.26 8.63
C GLN A 134 -13.67 8.30 8.26
N GLN A 135 -14.03 7.76 7.09
CA GLN A 135 -15.42 7.70 6.64
C GLN A 135 -16.27 6.83 7.56
N SER A 136 -15.75 5.68 8.00
CA SER A 136 -16.42 4.81 8.97
C SER A 136 -16.73 5.56 10.29
N LYS A 137 -15.74 6.29 10.83
CA LYS A 137 -15.93 7.13 12.03
C LYS A 137 -16.98 8.23 11.80
N ALA A 138 -16.91 8.95 10.69
CA ALA A 138 -17.88 10.00 10.36
C ALA A 138 -19.32 9.47 10.26
N GLN A 139 -19.50 8.31 9.61
CA GLN A 139 -20.81 7.67 9.49
C GLN A 139 -21.35 7.21 10.86
N GLN A 140 -20.50 6.70 11.74
CA GLN A 140 -20.89 6.33 13.11
C GLN A 140 -21.36 7.55 13.91
N HIS A 141 -20.64 8.68 13.80
CA HIS A 141 -21.02 9.93 14.48
C HIS A 141 -22.36 10.48 13.96
N LEU A 142 -22.62 10.42 12.65
CA LEU A 142 -23.90 10.81 12.06
C LEU A 142 -25.06 9.93 12.52
N LYS A 143 -24.85 8.60 12.61
CA LYS A 143 -25.87 7.66 13.12
C LYS A 143 -26.19 7.93 14.59
N GLN A 144 -25.19 8.18 15.44
CA GLN A 144 -25.41 8.55 16.84
C GLN A 144 -26.18 9.87 16.99
N LYS A 145 -25.83 10.91 16.20
CA LYS A 145 -26.52 12.20 16.23
C LYS A 145 -27.99 12.08 15.81
N ARG A 146 -28.30 11.25 14.79
CA ARG A 146 -29.69 10.96 14.37
C ARG A 146 -30.47 10.17 15.42
N ARG A 147 -29.82 9.27 16.15
CA ARG A 147 -30.45 8.48 17.21
C ARG A 147 -30.77 9.30 18.46
N ASN A 148 -29.98 10.35 18.73
CA ASN A 148 -30.13 11.22 19.89
C ASN A 148 -30.94 12.50 19.60
N ALA A 149 -31.44 12.70 18.38
CA ALA A 149 -32.26 13.85 18.04
C ALA A 149 -33.63 13.76 18.74
N PRO A 150 -34.11 14.85 19.40
CA PRO A 150 -35.40 14.83 20.08
C PRO A 150 -36.51 14.56 19.07
N LYS A 151 -37.32 13.53 19.33
CA LYS A 151 -38.52 13.25 18.54
C LYS A 151 -39.47 14.44 18.72
N LYS A 152 -39.67 15.24 17.67
CA LYS A 152 -40.74 16.24 17.65
C LYS A 152 -42.06 15.49 17.85
N THR A 153 -42.62 15.58 19.05
CA THR A 153 -43.98 15.13 19.35
C THR A 153 -44.94 15.99 18.55
N ALA A 154 -45.44 15.44 17.45
CA ALA A 154 -46.52 16.04 16.70
C ALA A 154 -47.83 15.78 17.44
N GLY A 155 -48.46 16.86 17.91
CA GLY A 155 -49.92 16.91 18.08
C GLY A 155 -50.42 16.96 19.52
N THR A 156 -50.68 18.18 19.98
CA THR A 156 -51.96 18.49 20.63
C THR A 156 -52.35 19.92 20.21
N LYS A 157 -53.21 20.03 19.19
CA LYS A 157 -54.01 21.25 18.99
C LYS A 157 -55.29 21.04 19.77
N GLN A 158 -55.52 21.87 20.79
CA GLN A 158 -56.83 22.06 21.42
C GLN A 158 -57.62 23.08 20.60
#